data_AF-A0AAE3P1F9-F1
#
_entry.id   AF-A0AAE3P1F9-F1
#
_cell.length_a   1.000
_cell.length_b   1.000
_cell.length_c   1.000
_cell.angle_alpha   90.00
_cell.angle_beta   90.00
_cell.angle_gamma   90.00
#
_symmetry.space_group_name_H-M   'P 1'
#
loop_
_entity.id
_entity.type
_entity.pdbx_description
1 polymer ?
#
loop_
_entity_poly.entity_id
_entity_poly.type
_entity_poly.pdbx_seq_one_letter_code
_entity_poly.pdbx_strand_id
1 'polypeptide(L)'
;MSKKFKNEKDLRLFIKNFLKQNLKGLPPESKIEVKIVKFKPAEVILKFPFYSEGNLIRANEVDFLLKTLIELGIKAHIKYIDDIEI
;
A
#
# COMPACT_ATOMS: atom_id res chain seq x y z
N MET A 1 -8.28 12.88 8.89
CA MET A 1 -9.48 12.34 9.56
C MET A 1 -9.25 10.84 9.71
N SER A 2 -9.05 10.32 10.92
CA SER A 2 -8.62 8.91 11.10
C SER A 2 -9.78 7.96 10.80
N LYS A 3 -9.61 7.05 9.84
CA LYS A 3 -10.62 6.02 9.55
C LYS A 3 -10.64 4.98 10.68
N LYS A 4 -11.84 4.66 11.16
CA LYS A 4 -12.06 3.59 12.15
C LYS A 4 -12.46 2.31 11.42
N PHE A 5 -11.58 1.32 11.42
CA PHE A 5 -11.85 -0.01 10.87
C PHE A 5 -12.51 -0.90 11.93
N LYS A 6 -13.54 -1.65 11.53
CA LYS A 6 -14.26 -2.55 12.46
C LYS A 6 -13.49 -3.84 12.72
N ASN A 7 -12.79 -4.37 11.72
CA ASN A 7 -12.02 -5.62 11.78
C ASN A 7 -10.91 -5.64 10.73
N GLU A 8 -10.07 -6.68 10.74
CA GLU A 8 -8.99 -6.85 9.77
C GLU A 8 -9.51 -6.98 8.33
N LYS A 9 -10.64 -7.67 8.12
CA LYS A 9 -11.23 -7.87 6.78
C LYS A 9 -11.62 -6.54 6.13
N ASP A 10 -12.17 -5.63 6.93
CA ASP A 10 -12.58 -4.27 6.55
C ASP A 10 -11.37 -3.44 6.15
N LEU A 11 -10.29 -3.48 6.94
CA LEU A 11 -9.01 -2.85 6.56
C LEU A 11 -8.47 -3.44 5.26
N ARG A 12 -8.49 -4.77 5.09
CA ARG A 12 -8.00 -5.45 3.88
C ARG A 12 -8.78 -5.02 2.64
N LEU A 13 -10.11 -5.01 2.75
CA LEU A 13 -11.00 -4.61 1.67
C LEU A 13 -10.79 -3.13 1.32
N PHE A 14 -10.67 -2.28 2.34
CA PHE A 14 -10.38 -0.87 2.15
C PHE A 14 -9.08 -0.65 1.38
N ILE A 15 -7.97 -1.27 1.81
CA ILE A 15 -6.67 -1.14 1.13
C ILE A 15 -6.76 -1.66 -0.31
N LYS A 16 -7.40 -2.81 -0.55
CA LYS A 16 -7.57 -3.34 -1.92
C LYS A 16 -8.32 -2.36 -2.82
N ASN A 17 -9.42 -1.79 -2.33
CA ASN A 17 -10.19 -0.81 -3.09
C ASN A 17 -9.42 0.49 -3.31
N PHE A 18 -8.68 0.94 -2.29
CA PHE A 18 -7.82 2.11 -2.35
C PHE A 18 -6.72 1.95 -3.41
N LEU A 19 -6.00 0.83 -3.42
CA LEU A 19 -5.00 0.53 -4.45
C LEU A 19 -5.63 0.47 -5.84
N LYS A 20 -6.78 -0.19 -5.99
CA LYS A 20 -7.49 -0.28 -7.28
C LYS A 20 -7.92 1.10 -7.81
N GLN A 21 -8.27 2.04 -6.93
CA GLN A 21 -8.68 3.38 -7.33
C GLN A 21 -7.51 4.30 -7.65
N ASN A 22 -6.40 4.20 -6.91
CA ASN A 22 -5.24 5.08 -7.05
C ASN A 22 -4.20 4.55 -8.05
N LEU A 23 -4.13 3.24 -8.27
CA LEU A 23 -3.18 2.60 -9.18
C LEU A 23 -3.89 2.06 -10.44
N LYS A 24 -4.73 2.90 -11.04
CA LYS A 24 -5.38 2.60 -12.32
C LYS A 24 -4.34 2.63 -13.43
N GLY A 25 -4.17 1.52 -14.16
CA GLY A 25 -3.20 1.41 -15.25
C GLY A 25 -2.02 0.50 -14.95
N LEU A 26 -1.97 -0.13 -13.77
CA LEU A 26 -1.02 -1.22 -13.54
C LEU A 26 -1.34 -2.41 -14.46
N PRO A 27 -0.32 -3.06 -15.06
CA PRO A 27 -0.50 -4.31 -15.77
C PRO A 27 -1.25 -5.33 -14.89
N PRO A 28 -2.13 -6.17 -15.45
CA PRO A 28 -2.85 -7.19 -14.67
C PRO A 28 -1.91 -8.19 -13.98
N GLU A 29 -0.68 -8.31 -14.48
CA GLU A 29 0.39 -9.15 -13.92
C GLU A 29 1.00 -8.53 -12.66
N SER A 30 0.82 -7.23 -12.45
CA SER A 30 1.34 -6.49 -11.31
C SER A 30 0.45 -6.65 -10.08
N LYS A 31 0.51 -7.82 -9.47
CA LYS A 31 -0.18 -8.11 -8.21
C LYS A 31 0.56 -7.46 -7.05
N ILE A 32 0.00 -6.37 -6.52
CA ILE A 32 0.43 -5.79 -5.25
C ILE A 32 -0.09 -6.64 -4.11
N GLU A 33 0.81 -7.19 -3.30
CA GLU A 33 0.41 -7.95 -2.13
C GLU A 33 0.20 -7.03 -0.94
N VAL A 34 -0.89 -7.27 -0.21
CA VAL A 34 -1.25 -6.49 0.98
C VAL A 34 -1.19 -7.41 2.18
N LYS A 35 -0.23 -7.16 3.07
CA LYS A 35 -0.12 -7.84 4.36
C LYS A 35 -0.54 -6.90 5.47
N ILE A 36 -1.53 -7.30 6.26
CA ILE A 36 -1.90 -6.54 7.47
C ILE A 36 -1.00 -6.98 8.60
N VAL A 37 -0.32 -6.01 9.22
CA VAL A 37 0.54 -6.23 10.38
C VAL A 37 -0.27 -6.07 11.66
N LYS A 38 -1.05 -4.99 11.77
CA LYS A 38 -1.95 -4.69 12.89
C LYS A 38 -3.20 -3.98 12.38
N PHE A 39 -4.34 -4.16 13.07
CA PHE A 39 -5.57 -3.45 12.73
C PHE A 39 -5.87 -2.27 13.68
N LYS A 40 -5.29 -2.26 14.89
CA LYS A 40 -5.39 -1.18 15.88
C LYS A 40 -4.05 -1.04 16.63
N PRO A 41 -3.25 -0.01 16.35
CA PRO A 41 -3.38 0.93 15.22
C PRO A 41 -3.24 0.21 13.86
N ALA A 42 -3.87 0.76 12.82
CA ALA A 42 -3.85 0.13 11.49
C ALA A 42 -2.43 0.22 10.89
N GLU A 43 -1.84 -0.93 10.58
CA GLU A 43 -0.50 -1.06 10.02
C GLU A 43 -0.49 -2.12 8.94
N VAL A 44 0.03 -1.76 7.76
CA VAL A 44 0.05 -2.61 6.56
C VAL A 44 1.40 -2.57 5.86
N ILE A 45 1.76 -3.66 5.21
CA ILE A 45 2.89 -3.76 4.29
C ILE A 45 2.32 -3.96 2.89
N LEU A 46 2.74 -3.10 1.97
CA LEU A 46 2.44 -3.16 0.55
C LEU A 46 3.68 -3.68 -0.17
N LYS A 47 3.59 -4.88 -0.75
CA LYS A 47 4.66 -5.43 -1.57
C LYS A 47 4.39 -5.09 -3.03
N PHE A 48 5.26 -4.28 -3.61
CA PHE A 48 5.18 -3.88 -5.01
C PHE A 48 6.03 -4.82 -5.87
N PRO A 49 5.48 -5.36 -6.97
CA PRO A 49 6.20 -6.28 -7.85
C PRO A 49 7.16 -5.54 -8.83
N PHE A 50 7.73 -4.41 -8.41
CA PHE A 50 8.54 -3.53 -9.24
C PHE A 50 9.84 -3.16 -8.55
N TYR A 51 10.87 -2.85 -9.34
CA TYR A 51 12.12 -2.29 -8.82
C TYR A 51 11.91 -0.85 -8.35
N SER A 52 12.50 -0.50 -7.21
CA SER A 52 12.45 0.84 -6.62
C SER A 52 12.98 1.93 -7.57
N GLU A 53 14.02 1.61 -8.36
CA GLU A 53 14.74 2.57 -9.22
C GLU A 53 14.17 2.73 -10.64
N GLY A 54 13.18 1.92 -11.04
CA GLY A 54 12.81 1.80 -12.45
C GLY A 54 12.10 3.01 -13.07
N ASN A 55 11.51 3.90 -12.26
CA ASN A 55 10.77 5.07 -12.75
C ASN A 55 10.47 6.11 -11.65
N LEU A 56 11.09 7.30 -11.73
CA LEU A 56 10.90 8.40 -10.76
C LEU A 56 9.45 8.89 -10.66
N ILE A 57 8.67 8.84 -11.74
CA ILE A 57 7.26 9.22 -11.73
C ILE A 57 6.47 8.25 -10.84
N ARG A 58 6.77 6.95 -10.94
CA ARG A 58 6.11 5.93 -10.11
C ARG A 58 6.52 6.02 -8.65
N ALA A 59 7.78 6.34 -8.36
CA ALA A 59 8.23 6.57 -6.97
C ALA A 59 7.41 7.69 -6.32
N ASN A 60 7.23 8.81 -7.04
CA ASN A 60 6.41 9.93 -6.56
C ASN A 60 4.92 9.56 -6.38
N GLU A 61 4.33 8.80 -7.30
CA GLU A 61 2.96 8.29 -7.14
C GLU A 61 2.79 7.42 -5.88
N VAL A 62 3.80 6.60 -5.58
CA VAL A 62 3.82 5.74 -4.40
C VAL A 62 3.98 6.56 -3.11
N ASP A 63 4.78 7.64 -3.12
CA ASP A 63 4.88 8.59 -2.01
C ASP A 63 3.53 9.28 -1.71
N PHE A 64 2.82 9.74 -2.73
CA PHE A 64 1.48 10.30 -2.57
C PHE A 64 0.50 9.26 -1.99
N LEU A 65 0.63 8.01 -2.42
CA LEU A 65 -0.18 6.90 -1.93
C LEU A 65 0.08 6.65 -0.44
N LEU A 66 1.34 6.63 -0.02
CA LEU A 66 1.72 6.50 1.39
C LEU A 66 1.22 7.65 2.24
N LYS A 67 1.42 8.89 1.77
CA LYS A 67 0.95 10.09 2.47
C LYS A 67 -0.55 10.02 2.72
N THR A 68 -1.32 9.63 1.71
CA THR A 68 -2.78 9.47 1.82
C THR A 68 -3.16 8.41 2.85
N LEU A 69 -2.45 7.28 2.93
CA LEU A 69 -2.70 6.26 3.96
C LEU A 69 -2.39 6.77 5.36
N ILE A 70 -1.29 7.51 5.52
CA ILE A 70 -0.89 8.13 6.80
C ILE A 70 -1.95 9.15 7.26
N GLU A 71 -2.45 9.99 6.36
CA GLU A 71 -3.51 10.98 6.65
C GLU A 71 -4.85 10.33 7.08
N LEU A 72 -5.09 9.09 6.63
CA LEU A 72 -6.21 8.25 7.05
C LEU A 72 -5.96 7.51 8.38
N GLY A 73 -4.77 7.65 8.96
CA GLY A 73 -4.35 6.99 10.20
C GLY A 73 -3.90 5.54 10.00
N ILE A 74 -3.45 5.18 8.80
CA ILE A 74 -2.94 3.85 8.47
C ILE A 74 -1.44 3.97 8.26
N LYS A 75 -0.67 3.30 9.11
CA LYS A 75 0.77 3.18 8.91
C LYS A 75 1.02 2.19 7.78
N ALA A 76 1.63 2.64 6.69
CA ALA A 76 1.92 1.81 5.54
C ALA A 76 3.43 1.73 5.32
N HIS A 77 3.92 0.51 5.07
CA HIS A 77 5.30 0.22 4.70
C HIS A 77 5.32 -0.28 3.26
N ILE A 78 6.32 0.14 2.49
CA ILE A 78 6.55 -0.38 1.15
C ILE A 78 7.67 -1.40 1.22
N LYS A 79 7.52 -2.50 0.46
CA LYS A 79 8.63 -3.36 0.06
C LYS A 79 8.60 -3.50 -1.46
N TYR A 80 9.71 -3.24 -2.11
CA TYR A 80 9.92 -3.52 -3.53
C TYR A 80 10.47 -4.94 -3.72
N ILE A 81 10.62 -5.38 -4.98
CA ILE A 81 11.20 -6.71 -5.25
C ILE A 81 12.70 -6.79 -4.99
N ASP A 82 13.39 -5.65 -5.07
CA ASP A 82 14.79 -5.48 -4.72
C ASP A 82 15.03 -5.21 -3.23
N ASP A 83 13.96 -5.01 -2.44
CA ASP A 83 14.09 -4.99 -0.98
C ASP A 83 14.48 -6.40 -0.51
N ILE A 84 15.78 -6.60 -0.33
CA ILE A 84 16.33 -7.79 0.29
C ILE A 84 15.75 -7.87 1.71
N GLU A 85 14.99 -8.93 2.00
CA GLU A 85 14.62 -9.25 3.38
C GLU A 85 15.91 -9.66 4.13
N ILE A 86 16.61 -8.69 4.70
CA ILE A 86 17.75 -8.88 5.60
C ILE A 86 17.26 -9.49 6.92
#